data_AF-A0A4R0VUM0-F1
#
_entry.id   AF-A0A4R0VUM0-F1
#
_cell.length_a   1.000
_cell.length_b   1.000
_cell.length_c   1.000
_cell.angle_alpha   90.00
_cell.angle_beta   90.00
_cell.angle_gamma   90.00
#
_symmetry.space_group_name_H-M   'P 1'
#
loop_
_entity.id
_entity.type
_entity.pdbx_description
1 polymer ?
#
loop_
_entity_poly.entity_id
_entity_poly.type
_entity_poly.pdbx_seq_one_letter_code
_entity_poly.pdbx_strand_id
1 'polypeptide(L)'
;MNTKTDEGLYEKARKLFISKASIDEFAGWATPRQVDAVHRLLDTELANRERAKHDRLLRRARFPVAKGLDGYDFTNVRLPDGYMLDELLGLGFIPRAQDLVFYVCFSKLASAL
;
A
#
# COMPACT_ATOMS: atom_id res chain seq x y z
N MET A 1 20.92 11.22 26.34
CA MET A 1 20.59 10.68 25.00
C MET A 1 19.15 10.21 25.01
N ASN A 2 18.31 10.71 24.11
CA ASN A 2 16.89 10.34 24.03
C ASN A 2 16.73 9.11 23.12
N THR A 3 16.78 7.93 23.71
CA THR A 3 16.87 6.62 23.02
C THR A 3 15.76 6.35 22.01
N LYS A 4 14.59 6.98 22.16
CA LYS A 4 13.47 6.84 21.20
C LYS A 4 13.70 7.55 19.87
N THR A 5 14.45 8.65 19.86
CA THR A 5 14.74 9.42 18.63
C THR A 5 15.75 8.69 17.76
N ASP A 6 16.64 7.91 18.39
CA ASP A 6 17.70 7.17 17.72
C ASP A 6 17.15 5.90 17.06
N GLU A 7 16.31 5.12 17.75
CA GLU A 7 15.74 3.87 17.24
C GLU A 7 14.94 4.06 15.93
N GLY A 8 14.17 5.14 15.84
CA GLY A 8 13.46 5.49 14.61
C GLY A 8 14.36 5.83 13.42
N LEU A 9 15.59 6.33 13.67
CA LEU A 9 16.54 6.70 12.61
C LEU A 9 17.11 5.44 11.95
N TYR A 10 17.52 4.47 12.77
CA TYR A 10 18.09 3.20 12.30
C TYR A 10 17.08 2.37 11.51
N GLU A 11 15.82 2.34 11.94
CA GLU A 11 14.75 1.65 11.20
C GLU A 11 14.54 2.25 9.80
N LYS A 12 14.48 3.59 9.70
CA LYS A 12 14.33 4.28 8.41
C LYS A 12 15.54 4.04 7.51
N ALA A 13 16.75 4.14 8.07
CA ALA A 13 17.99 3.88 7.36
C ALA A 13 18.04 2.44 6.81
N ARG A 14 17.65 1.45 7.62
CA ARG A 14 17.57 0.04 7.20
C ARG A 14 16.60 -0.16 6.04
N LYS A 15 15.40 0.43 6.11
CA LYS A 15 14.41 0.40 5.01
C LYS A 15 14.94 1.02 3.72
N LEU A 16 15.91 1.94 3.82
CA LEU A 16 16.57 2.57 2.69
C LEU A 16 17.87 1.87 2.26
N PHE A 17 18.22 0.74 2.88
CA PHE A 17 19.44 -0.03 2.67
C PHE A 17 20.73 0.72 3.03
N ILE A 18 20.65 1.68 3.94
CA ILE A 18 21.80 2.38 4.50
C ILE A 18 22.43 1.51 5.58
N SER A 19 23.76 1.42 5.59
CA SER A 19 24.48 0.59 6.55
C SER A 19 24.37 1.14 7.97
N LYS A 20 24.32 0.25 8.97
CA LYS A 20 24.33 0.67 10.39
C LYS A 20 25.59 1.48 10.72
N ALA A 21 26.75 1.06 10.21
CA ALA A 21 28.03 1.74 10.44
C ALA A 21 28.00 3.21 9.98
N SER A 22 27.36 3.49 8.84
CA SER A 22 27.21 4.86 8.33
C SER A 22 26.33 5.72 9.24
N ILE A 23 25.28 5.15 9.84
CA ILE A 23 24.42 5.87 10.79
C ILE A 23 25.11 6.05 12.13
N ASP A 24 25.86 5.05 12.60
CA ASP A 24 26.66 5.14 13.84
C ASP A 24 27.73 6.24 13.73
N GLU A 25 28.43 6.32 12.60
CA GLU A 25 29.39 7.39 12.32
C GLU A 25 28.71 8.77 12.33
N PHE A 26 27.59 8.92 11.63
CA PHE A 26 26.81 10.15 11.62
C PHE A 26 26.34 10.56 13.03
N ALA A 27 25.75 9.63 13.77
CA ALA A 27 25.25 9.88 15.13
C ALA A 27 26.36 10.22 16.12
N GLY A 28 27.60 9.77 15.87
CA GLY A 28 28.76 10.04 16.71
C GLY A 28 29.16 11.52 16.78
N TRP A 29 28.85 12.32 15.77
CA TRP A 29 29.20 13.75 15.72
C TRP A 29 28.02 14.68 15.44
N ALA A 30 26.89 14.16 14.96
CA ALA A 30 25.76 14.99 14.57
C ALA A 30 25.12 15.70 15.76
N THR A 31 24.77 16.97 15.54
CA THR A 31 23.93 17.73 16.47
C THR A 31 22.48 17.25 16.43
N PRO A 32 21.69 17.45 17.49
CA PRO A 32 20.26 17.07 17.49
C PRO A 32 19.47 17.63 16.30
N ARG A 33 19.75 18.88 15.87
CA ARG A 33 19.08 19.50 14.71
C ARG A 33 19.45 18.83 13.37
N GLN A 34 20.68 18.34 13.24
CA GLN A 34 21.10 17.57 12.07
C GLN A 34 20.43 16.20 12.04
N VAL A 35 20.32 15.53 13.19
CA VAL A 35 19.58 14.28 13.32
C VAL A 35 18.11 14.46 12.91
N ASP A 36 17.45 15.52 13.38
CA ASP A 36 16.07 15.85 12.99
C ASP A 36 15.93 16.14 11.49
N ALA A 37 16.91 16.84 10.89
CA ALA A 37 16.90 17.12 9.46
C ALA A 37 17.03 15.83 8.64
N VAL A 38 17.91 14.91 9.04
CA VAL A 38 18.06 13.60 8.40
C VAL A 38 16.81 12.76 8.57
N HIS A 39 16.17 12.76 9.74
CA HIS A 39 14.89 12.08 9.95
C HIS A 39 13.84 12.49 8.90
N ARG A 40 13.66 13.80 8.68
CA ARG A 40 12.72 14.33 7.69
C ARG A 40 13.10 13.94 6.26
N LEU A 41 14.39 13.93 5.96
CA LEU A 41 14.89 13.49 4.65
C LEU A 41 14.56 12.01 4.41
N LEU A 42 14.83 11.14 5.38
CA LEU A 42 14.54 9.70 5.24
C LEU A 42 13.04 9.43 5.14
N ASP A 43 12.20 10.15 5.89
CA ASP A 43 10.73 10.04 5.78
C ASP A 43 10.24 10.45 4.38
N THR A 44 10.78 11.54 3.85
CA THR A 44 10.44 12.02 2.50
C THR A 44 10.83 10.99 1.45
N GLU A 45 12.03 10.42 1.54
CA GLU A 45 12.50 9.41 0.61
C GLU A 45 11.70 8.11 0.68
N LEU A 46 11.35 7.63 1.89
CA LEU A 46 10.47 6.47 2.05
C LEU A 46 9.11 6.69 1.39
N ALA A 47 8.50 7.87 1.59
CA ALA A 47 7.25 8.23 0.95
C ALA A 47 7.38 8.32 -0.59
N ASN A 48 8.50 8.83 -1.10
CA ASN A 48 8.79 8.86 -2.54
C ASN A 48 8.91 7.45 -3.12
N ARG A 49 9.60 6.53 -2.43
CA ARG A 49 9.75 5.14 -2.89
C ARG A 49 8.43 4.41 -2.94
N GLU A 50 7.56 4.55 -1.94
CA GLU A 50 6.24 3.92 -1.97
C GLU A 50 5.38 4.49 -3.11
N ARG A 51 5.37 5.82 -3.32
CA ARG A 51 4.69 6.42 -4.48
C ARG A 51 5.23 5.89 -5.81
N ALA A 52 6.55 5.90 -5.99
CA ALA A 52 7.19 5.43 -7.22
C ALA A 52 6.93 3.94 -7.47
N LYS A 53 6.90 3.12 -6.42
CA LYS A 53 6.55 1.69 -6.47
C LYS A 53 5.10 1.52 -6.91
N HIS A 54 4.16 2.24 -6.30
CA HIS A 54 2.73 2.21 -6.68
C HIS A 54 2.55 2.59 -8.15
N ASP A 55 3.10 3.73 -8.59
CA ASP A 55 3.03 4.19 -9.97
C ASP A 55 3.59 3.16 -10.95
N ARG A 56 4.75 2.57 -10.63
CA ARG A 56 5.38 1.55 -11.47
C ARG A 56 4.51 0.31 -11.59
N LEU A 57 3.92 -0.15 -10.49
CA LEU A 57 3.04 -1.33 -10.49
C LEU A 57 1.76 -1.06 -11.30
N LEU A 58 1.14 0.11 -11.14
CA LEU A 58 -0.02 0.51 -11.92
C LEU A 58 0.27 0.54 -13.43
N ARG A 59 1.40 1.15 -13.83
CA ARG A 59 1.83 1.16 -15.24
C ARG A 59 2.10 -0.26 -15.76
N ARG A 60 2.68 -1.14 -14.94
CA ARG A 60 3.00 -2.53 -15.33
C ARG A 60 1.76 -3.41 -15.45
N ALA A 61 0.75 -3.19 -14.62
CA ALA A 61 -0.46 -4.01 -14.60
C ALA A 61 -1.28 -3.90 -15.91
N ARG A 62 -1.14 -2.81 -16.67
CA ARG A 62 -1.81 -2.59 -17.97
C ARG A 62 -3.31 -2.93 -17.90
N PHE A 63 -3.97 -2.54 -16.81
CA PHE A 63 -5.40 -2.81 -16.63
C PHE A 63 -6.18 -2.26 -17.85
N PRO A 64 -6.99 -3.08 -18.55
CA PRO A 64 -7.64 -2.70 -19.79
C PRO A 64 -8.47 -1.41 -19.65
N VAL A 65 -9.23 -1.30 -18.56
CA VAL A 65 -9.93 -0.11 -18.06
C VAL A 65 -10.14 -0.33 -16.55
N ALA A 66 -9.82 0.66 -15.72
CA ALA A 66 -10.18 0.60 -14.30
C ALA A 66 -11.70 0.71 -14.16
N LYS A 67 -12.35 -0.35 -13.68
CA LYS A 67 -13.79 -0.36 -13.38
C LYS A 67 -13.98 -0.30 -11.86
N GLY A 68 -14.73 0.71 -11.42
CA GLY A 68 -15.22 0.79 -10.05
C GLY A 68 -16.50 -0.02 -9.85
N LEU A 69 -16.98 -0.06 -8.62
CA LEU A 69 -18.28 -0.63 -8.24
C LEU A 69 -19.37 0.46 -8.10
N ASP A 70 -19.06 1.70 -8.47
CA ASP A 70 -20.00 2.82 -8.40
C ASP A 70 -21.23 2.55 -9.26
N GLY A 71 -22.41 2.61 -8.65
CA GLY A 71 -23.67 2.32 -9.32
C GLY A 71 -23.89 0.84 -9.68
N TYR A 72 -23.06 -0.08 -9.17
CA TYR A 72 -23.28 -1.51 -9.32
C TYR A 72 -24.45 -1.97 -8.43
N ASP A 73 -25.41 -2.70 -9.01
CA ASP A 73 -26.52 -3.29 -8.28
C ASP A 73 -26.12 -4.63 -7.66
N PHE A 74 -26.04 -4.66 -6.32
CA PHE A 74 -25.67 -5.84 -5.55
C PHE A 74 -26.87 -6.75 -5.20
N THR A 75 -28.10 -6.41 -5.62
CA THR A 75 -29.33 -7.15 -5.23
C THR A 75 -29.25 -8.65 -5.55
N ASN A 76 -28.60 -9.01 -6.66
CA ASN A 76 -28.47 -10.40 -7.10
C ASN A 76 -27.11 -11.02 -6.81
N VAL A 77 -26.25 -10.35 -6.03
CA VAL A 77 -24.95 -10.90 -5.64
C VAL A 77 -25.14 -11.84 -4.46
N ARG A 78 -24.68 -13.08 -4.62
CA ARG A 78 -24.56 -14.04 -3.52
C ARG A 78 -23.11 -14.08 -3.06
N LEU A 79 -22.89 -13.75 -1.80
CA LEU A 79 -21.56 -13.80 -1.18
C LEU A 79 -21.33 -15.19 -0.55
N PRO A 80 -20.07 -15.66 -0.48
CA PRO A 80 -19.72 -16.85 0.31
C PRO A 80 -20.08 -16.69 1.78
N ASP A 81 -20.29 -17.80 2.47
CA ASP A 81 -20.55 -17.80 3.91
C ASP A 81 -19.40 -17.12 4.68
N GLY A 82 -19.76 -16.22 5.60
CA GLY A 82 -18.80 -15.42 6.37
C GLY A 82 -18.29 -14.16 5.67
N TYR A 83 -18.69 -13.89 4.42
CA TYR A 83 -18.40 -12.64 3.73
C TYR A 83 -19.62 -11.71 3.70
N MET A 84 -19.45 -10.52 4.26
CA MET A 84 -20.43 -9.44 4.15
C MET A 84 -20.04 -8.46 3.02
N LEU A 85 -21.00 -7.68 2.52
CA LEU A 85 -20.78 -6.77 1.40
C LEU A 85 -19.77 -5.66 1.73
N ASP A 86 -19.79 -5.17 2.95
CA ASP A 86 -18.80 -4.22 3.48
C ASP A 86 -17.39 -4.81 3.52
N GLU A 87 -17.23 -6.09 3.87
CA GLU A 87 -15.94 -6.78 3.79
C GLU A 87 -15.44 -6.90 2.34
N LEU A 88 -16.35 -7.11 1.39
CA LEU A 88 -15.99 -7.12 -0.04
C LEU A 88 -15.55 -5.73 -0.52
N LEU A 89 -16.34 -4.69 -0.26
CA LEU A 89 -16.05 -3.31 -0.66
C LEU A 89 -14.81 -2.75 0.03
N GLY A 90 -14.57 -3.15 1.28
CA GLY A 90 -13.38 -2.82 2.06
C GLY A 90 -12.15 -3.65 1.71
N LEU A 91 -12.24 -4.55 0.73
CA LEU A 91 -11.15 -5.44 0.28
C LEU A 91 -10.59 -6.33 1.41
N GLY A 92 -11.44 -6.75 2.35
CA GLY A 92 -11.07 -7.54 3.54
C GLY A 92 -10.48 -8.93 3.22
N PHE A 93 -10.64 -9.42 2.00
CA PHE A 93 -10.00 -10.65 1.51
C PHE A 93 -8.49 -10.50 1.26
N ILE A 94 -8.00 -9.29 0.94
CA ILE A 94 -6.57 -9.03 0.68
C ILE A 94 -5.69 -9.34 1.90
N PRO A 95 -5.92 -8.76 3.11
CA PRO A 95 -5.07 -9.05 4.26
C PRO A 95 -5.19 -10.49 4.75
N ARG A 96 -6.28 -11.20 4.41
CA ARG A 96 -6.50 -12.62 4.72
C ARG A 96 -5.84 -13.56 3.70
N ALA A 97 -5.22 -13.02 2.65
CA ALA A 97 -4.67 -13.79 1.52
C ALA A 97 -5.69 -14.75 0.88
N GLN A 98 -6.95 -14.30 0.77
CA GLN A 98 -8.04 -15.04 0.16
C GLN A 98 -8.35 -14.48 -1.22
N ASP A 99 -8.62 -15.37 -2.19
CA ASP A 99 -9.03 -15.00 -3.53
C ASP A 99 -10.56 -15.07 -3.68
N LEU A 100 -11.16 -14.06 -4.33
CA LEU A 100 -12.59 -14.05 -4.68
C LEU A 100 -12.76 -14.13 -6.20
N VAL A 101 -13.49 -15.16 -6.65
CA VAL A 101 -13.81 -15.36 -8.07
C VAL A 101 -15.26 -14.96 -8.32
N PHE A 102 -15.47 -13.95 -9.15
CA PHE A 102 -16.80 -13.46 -9.53
C PHE A 102 -17.31 -14.20 -10.77
N TYR A 103 -18.39 -14.95 -10.61
CA TYR A 103 -19.11 -15.56 -11.73
C TYR A 103 -20.23 -14.63 -12.16
N VAL A 104 -20.14 -14.12 -13.39
CA VAL A 104 -21.25 -13.42 -14.05
C VAL A 104 -21.89 -14.35 -15.08
N CYS A 105 -23.19 -14.63 -14.93
CA CYS A 105 -23.96 -15.30 -15.96
C CYS A 105 -24.48 -14.23 -16.93
N PHE A 106 -23.96 -14.19 -18.17
CA PHE A 106 -24.52 -13.35 -19.22
C PHE A 106 -25.84 -13.97 -19.73
N SER A 107 -26.94 -13.71 -19.04
CA SER A 107 -28.28 -14.07 -19.48
C SER A 107 -29.16 -12.83 -19.65
N LYS A 108 -28.79 -11.98 -20.62
CA LYS A 108 -29.68 -11.16 -21.50
C LYS A 108 -28.90 -9.98 -22.09
N LEU A 109 -28.48 -10.12 -23.34
CA LEU A 109 -28.37 -8.98 -24.27
C LEU A 109 -28.59 -9.47 -25.71
N ALA A 110 -29.81 -9.90 -26.00
CA ALA A 110 -30.33 -10.12 -27.35
C ALA A 110 -31.80 -9.71 -27.41
N SER A 111 -32.05 -8.42 -27.18
CA SER A 111 -33.28 -7.71 -27.56
C SER A 111 -33.03 -6.22 -27.44
N ALA A 112 -32.19 -5.70 -28.33
CA ALA A 112 -32.13 -4.29 -28.73
C ALA A 112 -31.12 -4.17 -29.89
N LEU A 113 -31.40 -4.88 -30.99
CA LEU A 113 -31.04 -4.54 -32.36
C LEU A 113 -32.14 -5.11 -33.26
#